data_AF-A0A519ZKX0-F1
#
_entry.id   AF-A0A519ZKX0-F1
#
_cell.length_a   1.000
_cell.length_b   1.000
_cell.length_c   1.000
_cell.angle_alpha   90.00
_cell.angle_beta   90.00
_cell.angle_gamma   90.00
#
_symmetry.space_group_name_H-M   'P 1'
#
loop_
_entity.id
_entity.type
_entity.pdbx_description
1 polymer ?
#
loop_
_entity_poly.entity_id
_entity_poly.type
_entity_poly.pdbx_seq_one_letter_code
_entity_poly.pdbx_strand_id
1 'polypeptide(L)'
;MNPSIRSARALTIGSLTAAILSTLATAALAVGPTTTLGTRGSISQPNPAITANASGAWKDYDRAAQYPRIVTLPLQFITMPSGKKLAVLVTVPADASGKPVA
;
A
#
# COMPACT_ATOMS: atom_id res chain seq x y z
N MET A 1 10.94 29.59 74.83
CA MET A 1 12.07 28.76 75.30
C MET A 1 11.99 27.37 74.67
N ASN A 2 12.94 27.11 73.77
CA ASN A 2 13.51 25.84 73.29
C ASN A 2 12.68 24.53 73.29
N PRO A 3 12.37 23.93 72.13
CA PRO A 3 12.09 22.49 72.04
C PRO A 3 13.40 21.68 71.99
N SER A 4 13.54 20.75 72.93
CA SER A 4 14.69 19.84 73.00
C SER A 4 14.52 18.67 72.02
N ILE A 5 15.47 18.57 71.08
CA ILE A 5 15.61 17.48 70.10
C ILE A 5 16.20 16.25 70.81
N ARG A 6 15.64 15.06 70.56
CA ARG A 6 16.37 13.79 70.61
C ARG A 6 16.08 12.94 69.38
N SER A 7 17.11 12.84 68.55
CA SER A 7 17.50 11.80 67.57
C SER A 7 17.00 10.38 67.90
N ALA A 8 16.88 9.41 67.00
CA ALA A 8 16.95 9.27 65.54
C ALA A 8 16.58 7.80 65.22
N ARG A 9 16.39 7.50 63.92
CA ARG A 9 16.47 6.16 63.28
C ARG A 9 15.18 5.32 63.22
N ALA A 10 14.58 5.28 62.03
CA ALA A 10 14.54 4.06 61.21
C ALA A 10 14.04 4.40 59.81
N LEU A 11 14.93 4.22 58.84
CA LEU A 11 14.70 4.33 57.40
C LEU A 11 13.93 3.07 56.94
N THR A 12 12.84 3.29 56.21
CA THR A 12 12.31 2.46 55.11
C THR A 12 12.20 0.94 55.27
N ILE A 13 10.96 0.46 55.38
CA ILE A 13 10.48 -0.78 54.73
C ILE A 13 9.00 -0.51 54.45
N GLY A 14 8.44 -0.55 53.25
CA GLY A 14 8.91 -1.06 51.97
C GLY A 14 7.63 -1.07 51.15
N SER A 15 7.43 -0.03 50.35
CA SER A 15 6.44 0.07 49.29
C SER A 15 6.70 -1.03 48.25
N LEU A 16 6.36 -2.27 48.59
CA LEU A 16 6.69 -3.47 47.81
C LEU A 16 5.49 -4.44 47.72
N THR A 17 4.26 -3.94 47.83
CA THR A 17 3.05 -4.72 47.54
C THR A 17 2.34 -4.28 46.26
N ALA A 18 2.68 -3.11 45.70
CA ALA A 18 2.14 -2.63 44.43
C ALA A 18 3.01 -2.97 43.20
N ALA A 19 4.23 -3.49 43.40
CA ALA A 19 5.15 -3.85 42.31
C ALA A 19 5.06 -5.34 41.90
N ILE A 20 4.39 -6.17 42.70
CA ILE A 20 4.23 -7.61 42.42
C ILE A 20 2.98 -7.87 41.56
N LEU A 21 2.05 -6.91 41.47
CA LEU A 21 0.89 -7.01 40.56
C LEU A 21 1.14 -6.43 39.16
N SER A 22 2.30 -5.78 38.94
CA SER A 22 2.58 -5.03 37.70
C SER A 22 3.74 -5.59 36.86
N THR A 23 4.36 -6.70 37.25
CA THR A 23 5.52 -7.27 36.54
C THR A 23 5.30 -8.68 35.96
N LEU A 24 4.10 -9.26 36.09
CA LEU A 24 3.76 -10.56 35.49
C LEU A 24 2.71 -10.47 34.38
N ALA A 25 2.55 -9.31 33.73
CA ALA A 25 1.99 -9.26 32.38
C ALA A 25 3.07 -9.66 31.37
N THR A 26 3.66 -10.85 31.58
CA THR A 26 4.40 -11.56 30.53
C THR A 26 3.48 -11.60 29.34
N ALA A 27 3.93 -10.99 28.24
CA ALA A 27 3.23 -10.97 26.97
C ALA A 27 2.55 -12.32 26.71
N ALA A 28 1.23 -12.34 26.82
CA ALA A 28 0.45 -13.42 26.23
C ALA A 28 0.66 -13.26 24.73
N LEU A 29 1.67 -13.96 24.20
CA LEU A 29 1.72 -14.28 22.79
C LEU A 29 0.44 -15.06 22.54
N ALA A 30 -0.58 -14.39 22.01
CA ALA A 30 -1.72 -15.05 21.42
C ALA A 30 -1.17 -15.87 20.25
N VAL A 31 -0.76 -17.11 20.53
CA VAL A 31 -0.53 -18.13 19.51
C VAL A 31 -1.91 -18.48 18.98
N GLY A 32 -2.38 -17.67 18.03
CA GLY A 32 -3.54 -18.02 17.21
C GLY A 32 -3.28 -19.35 16.50
N PRO A 33 -4.34 -20.06 16.08
CA PRO A 33 -4.18 -21.30 15.33
C PRO A 33 -3.26 -21.02 14.14
N THR A 34 -2.16 -21.75 14.05
CA THR A 34 -1.19 -21.60 12.96
C THR A 34 -1.89 -21.95 11.65
N THR A 35 -2.23 -20.94 10.86
CA THR A 35 -2.80 -21.18 9.54
C THR A 35 -1.70 -21.69 8.62
N THR A 36 -2.00 -22.71 7.84
CA THR A 36 -1.13 -23.13 6.76
C THR A 36 -1.24 -22.17 5.58
N LEU A 37 -0.17 -21.99 4.82
CA LEU A 37 -0.21 -21.16 3.61
C LEU A 37 -1.00 -21.89 2.51
N GLY A 38 -2.18 -21.35 2.17
CA GLY A 38 -3.04 -21.94 1.15
C GLY A 38 -3.43 -23.39 1.51
N THR A 39 -3.13 -24.36 0.63
CA THR A 39 -3.48 -25.78 0.81
C THR A 39 -2.30 -26.69 1.23
N ARG A 40 -1.16 -26.15 1.70
CA ARG A 40 0.05 -26.97 1.95
C ARG A 40 0.61 -26.81 3.37
N GLY A 41 1.21 -27.89 3.88
CA GLY A 41 1.66 -28.13 5.27
C GLY A 41 2.82 -27.28 5.80
N SER A 42 2.95 -26.04 5.34
CA SER A 42 3.90 -25.06 5.88
C SER A 42 3.16 -24.03 6.72
N ILE A 43 3.71 -23.70 7.89
CA ILE A 43 3.16 -22.72 8.82
C ILE A 43 3.30 -21.30 8.25
N SER A 44 2.22 -20.53 8.29
CA SER A 44 2.23 -19.10 7.95
C SER A 44 3.23 -18.33 8.79
N GLN A 45 4.02 -17.47 8.16
CA GLN A 45 4.99 -16.61 8.82
C GLN A 45 4.41 -15.22 9.09
N PRO A 46 4.91 -14.49 10.09
CA PRO A 46 4.55 -13.09 10.30
C PRO A 46 4.85 -12.25 9.06
N ASN A 47 3.85 -11.54 8.54
CA ASN A 47 4.01 -10.58 7.43
C ASN A 47 3.88 -9.16 8.00
N PRO A 48 4.98 -8.42 8.20
CA PRO A 48 4.90 -7.06 8.73
C PRO A 48 4.19 -6.13 7.74
N ALA A 49 3.47 -5.15 8.27
CA ALA A 49 2.84 -4.12 7.43
C ALA A 49 3.92 -3.33 6.67
N ILE A 50 3.69 -3.09 5.38
CA ILE A 50 4.59 -2.24 4.57
C ILE A 50 4.42 -0.79 5.03
N THR A 51 5.39 -0.28 5.80
CA THR A 51 5.41 1.11 6.28
C THR A 51 6.18 2.06 5.36
N ALA A 52 6.92 1.54 4.38
CA ALA A 52 7.71 2.33 3.45
C ALA A 52 6.90 3.40 2.69
N ASN A 53 5.59 3.16 2.49
CA ASN A 53 4.66 4.08 1.84
C ASN A 53 3.59 4.62 2.81
N ALA A 54 3.84 4.65 4.12
CA ALA A 54 2.82 5.01 5.12
C ALA A 54 2.22 6.41 4.93
N SER A 55 2.95 7.33 4.30
CA SER A 55 2.51 8.68 3.94
C SER A 55 2.28 8.85 2.43
N GLY A 56 2.26 7.75 1.67
CA GLY A 56 2.01 7.77 0.24
C GLY A 56 0.61 8.28 -0.04
N ALA A 57 0.50 9.39 -0.77
CA ALA A 57 -0.75 9.84 -1.34
C ALA A 57 -0.98 9.17 -2.69
N TRP A 58 -2.17 8.63 -2.91
CA TRP A 58 -2.60 8.24 -4.25
C TRP A 58 -2.59 9.47 -5.14
N LYS A 59 -1.94 9.35 -6.29
CA LYS A 59 -2.00 10.36 -7.34
C LYS A 59 -2.80 9.78 -8.48
N ASP A 60 -3.68 10.59 -9.03
CA ASP A 60 -4.37 10.23 -10.25
C ASP A 60 -3.34 10.00 -11.36
N TYR A 61 -3.58 8.95 -12.12
CA TYR A 61 -2.78 8.69 -13.30
C TYR A 61 -3.15 9.71 -14.37
N ASP A 62 -2.38 10.79 -14.45
CA ASP A 62 -2.46 11.79 -15.49
C ASP A 62 -1.21 11.71 -16.37
N ARG A 63 -1.33 11.00 -17.49
CA ARG A 63 -0.30 10.94 -18.52
C ARG A 63 -0.78 11.67 -19.75
N ALA A 64 0.05 12.60 -20.23
CA ALA A 64 -0.20 13.30 -21.49
C ALA A 64 -0.45 12.32 -22.64
N ALA A 65 -1.43 12.64 -23.49
CA ALA A 65 -1.71 11.85 -24.69
C ALA A 65 -0.48 11.78 -25.60
N GLN A 66 -0.11 10.57 -26.03
CA GLN A 66 1.03 10.37 -26.94
C GLN A 66 0.78 10.96 -28.34
N TYR A 67 -0.46 10.90 -28.80
CA TYR A 67 -0.90 11.44 -30.08
C TYR A 67 -2.13 12.31 -29.86
N PRO A 68 -1.96 13.56 -29.36
CA PRO A 68 -3.08 14.44 -29.05
C PRO A 68 -3.84 14.89 -30.31
N ARG A 69 -3.20 14.77 -31.48
CA ARG A 69 -3.79 15.06 -32.78
C ARG A 69 -3.90 13.75 -33.54
N ILE A 70 -5.14 13.33 -33.79
CA ILE A 70 -5.47 12.16 -34.62
C ILE A 70 -6.43 12.60 -35.71
N VAL A 71 -6.33 11.96 -36.86
CA VAL A 71 -7.22 12.19 -38.00
C VAL A 71 -7.73 10.84 -38.51
N THR A 72 -9.03 10.80 -38.76
CA THR A 72 -9.68 9.64 -39.39
C THR A 72 -9.64 9.82 -40.90
N LEU A 73 -9.05 8.86 -41.60
CA LEU A 73 -9.01 8.84 -43.05
C LEU A 73 -10.42 8.59 -43.62
N PRO A 74 -10.71 9.04 -44.86
CA PRO A 74 -11.95 8.71 -45.54
C PRO A 74 -12.19 7.19 -45.60
N LEU A 75 -13.45 6.76 -45.57
CA LEU A 75 -13.83 5.35 -45.64
C LEU A 75 -13.26 4.69 -46.90
N GLN A 76 -12.51 3.62 -46.72
CA GLN A 76 -11.87 2.87 -47.80
C GLN A 76 -12.57 1.54 -48.02
N PHE A 77 -12.56 1.05 -49.27
CA PHE A 77 -13.06 -0.27 -49.60
C PHE A 77 -11.95 -1.12 -50.20
N ILE A 78 -11.61 -2.22 -49.53
CA ILE A 78 -10.63 -3.18 -50.02
C ILE A 78 -11.38 -4.32 -50.71
N THR A 79 -11.08 -4.54 -52.00
CA THR A 79 -11.65 -5.65 -52.76
C THR A 79 -10.87 -6.92 -52.45
N MET A 80 -11.57 -7.95 -51.99
CA MET A 80 -11.01 -9.28 -51.74
C MET A 80 -10.87 -10.07 -53.05
N PRO A 81 -10.02 -11.12 -53.09
CA PRO A 81 -9.93 -12.02 -54.24
C PRO A 81 -11.28 -12.65 -54.64
N SER A 82 -12.21 -12.81 -53.69
CA SER A 82 -13.57 -13.31 -53.92
C SER A 82 -14.55 -12.27 -54.48
N GLY A 83 -14.10 -11.03 -54.73
CA GLY A 83 -14.93 -9.93 -55.25
C GLY A 83 -15.78 -9.19 -54.22
N LYS A 84 -15.83 -9.66 -52.96
CA LYS A 84 -16.46 -8.92 -51.85
C LYS A 84 -15.61 -7.71 -51.43
N LYS A 85 -16.25 -6.68 -50.87
CA LYS A 85 -15.58 -5.47 -50.38
C LYS A 85 -15.60 -5.40 -48.86
N LEU A 86 -14.45 -5.06 -48.27
CA LEU A 86 -14.33 -4.74 -46.84
C LEU A 86 -14.29 -3.23 -46.67
N ALA A 87 -15.18 -2.71 -45.83
CA ALA A 87 -15.17 -1.31 -45.43
C ALA A 87 -14.16 -1.10 -44.31
N VAL A 88 -13.21 -0.19 -44.50
CA VAL A 88 -12.12 0.09 -43.55
C VAL A 88 -12.10 1.57 -43.23
N LEU A 89 -12.12 1.87 -41.93
CA LEU A 89 -11.95 3.21 -41.39
C LEU A 89 -10.69 3.21 -40.54
N VAL A 90 -9.71 4.02 -40.93
CA VAL A 90 -8.40 4.08 -40.28
C VAL A 90 -8.22 5.42 -39.61
N THR A 91 -7.80 5.42 -38.35
CA THR A 91 -7.42 6.63 -37.62
C THR A 91 -5.93 6.60 -37.33
N VAL A 92 -5.24 7.68 -37.66
CA VAL A 92 -3.79 7.78 -37.58
C VAL A 92 -3.37 9.06 -36.84
N PRO A 93 -2.16 9.11 -36.27
CA PRO A 93 -1.60 10.35 -35.74
C PRO A 93 -1.54 11.44 -36.83
N ALA A 94 -1.68 12.69 -36.40
CA ALA A 94 -1.57 13.85 -37.27
C ALA A 94 -0.49 14.80 -36.78
N ASP A 95 0.15 15.49 -37.73
CA ASP A 95 1.09 16.56 -37.44
C ASP A 95 0.38 17.81 -36.88
N ALA A 96 1.15 18.88 -36.67
CA ALA A 96 0.61 20.15 -36.18
C ALA A 96 -0.38 20.83 -37.13
N SER A 97 -0.36 20.50 -38.42
CA SER A 97 -1.27 21.03 -39.43
C SER A 97 -2.50 20.15 -39.65
N GLY A 98 -2.65 19.05 -38.88
CA GLY A 98 -3.74 18.09 -39.02
C GLY A 98 -3.53 17.11 -40.18
N LYS A 99 -2.34 17.04 -40.76
CA LYS A 99 -2.04 16.08 -41.82
C LYS A 99 -1.65 14.73 -41.22
N PRO A 100 -2.13 13.60 -41.76
CA PRO A 100 -1.73 12.27 -41.35
C PRO A 100 -0.20 12.12 -41.37
N VAL A 101 0.39 11.63 -40.27
CA VAL A 101 1.81 11.22 -40.21
C VAL A 101 1.89 9.82 -39.64
N ALA A 102 2.53 8.92 -40.38
CA ALA A 102 2.74 7.53 -40.04
C ALA A 102 4.23 7.27 -39.82
#